data_AF-A0A8S1W766-F1
#
_entry.id   AF-A0A8S1W766-F1
#
_cell.length_a   1.000
_cell.length_b   1.000
_cell.length_c   1.000
_cell.angle_alpha   90.00
_cell.angle_beta   90.00
_cell.angle_gamma   90.00
#
_symmetry.space_group_name_H-M   'P 1'
#
loop_
_entity.id
_entity.type
_entity.pdbx_description
1 polymer ?
#
loop_
_entity_poly.entity_id
_entity_poly.type
_entity_poly.pdbx_seq_one_letter_code
_entity_poly.pdbx_strand_id
1 'polypeptide(L)'
;MSDIIQRKYLYHLSITLNKKDELFRLCLQKNIRSLILYLTICLTCQLSQQITILSLLSCGFQLVQEIYLNNIELIQEFQKIKQSPGNIEWQLSQERNKDIRPPVVVFYPLNFEDEFYMSHVLIISSQFKLENNQFLNSIIKHLVYEQCGQKEIQQNILFMQIFETIVKYCDKKDIKLIESGWLLYCHVLGVIGIIWSFFLESELFYKYYLAFLIWHCLTGLGITGGAHRLWAHKSYKASWPIRVFLMFMNSNCFQGSIWHWSRDHRLHHKFSDTPLDPHNSQQGLFFSHCGWLLKNKSKELVEEGMKLDLSDLKADSVVMFQKRHYYKMAFLWAFIIPALTGLIISDKWFFSLLFLGFGKYIFTLNATWCVNSICHFYGSRKWNPRIEPRDNIFVSLITLGEGWHNWHHEYPRDWRASKNEWWMINPTCSFIQMCEYIGLVNTKRAKLEEKVKYDY
;
A
#
# COMPACT_ATOMS: atom_id res chain seq x y z
N MET A 1 -32.78 -6.87 2.39
CA MET A 1 -33.20 -6.95 3.80
C MET A 1 -32.41 -6.01 4.72
N SER A 2 -31.13 -5.74 4.46
CA SER A 2 -30.30 -4.80 5.24
C SER A 2 -30.74 -3.33 5.18
N ASP A 3 -31.19 -2.84 4.01
CA ASP A 3 -31.57 -1.42 3.83
C ASP A 3 -32.85 -0.99 4.57
N ILE A 4 -33.78 -1.91 4.81
CA ILE A 4 -35.09 -1.60 5.45
C ILE A 4 -34.95 -1.56 6.98
N ILE A 5 -34.07 -2.39 7.55
CA ILE A 5 -33.78 -2.42 8.98
C ILE A 5 -32.94 -1.18 9.38
N GLN A 6 -31.98 -0.80 8.53
CA GLN A 6 -31.11 0.35 8.78
C GLN A 6 -31.88 1.69 8.78
N ARG A 7 -32.88 1.86 7.90
CA ARG A 7 -33.69 3.08 7.84
C ARG A 7 -34.69 3.22 8.97
N LYS A 8 -35.29 2.13 9.46
CA LYS A 8 -36.23 2.17 10.61
C LYS A 8 -35.53 2.45 11.94
N TYR A 9 -34.31 1.94 12.13
CA TYR A 9 -33.54 2.17 13.37
C TYR A 9 -32.91 3.57 13.44
N LEU A 10 -32.41 4.09 12.31
CA LEU A 10 -31.87 5.46 12.25
C LEU A 10 -32.95 6.53 12.41
N TYR A 11 -34.18 6.28 11.96
CA TYR A 11 -35.29 7.22 12.12
C TYR A 11 -35.74 7.34 13.59
N HIS A 12 -35.79 6.22 14.34
CA HIS A 12 -36.17 6.26 15.75
C HIS A 12 -35.09 6.86 16.67
N LEU A 13 -33.80 6.68 16.36
CA LEU A 13 -32.71 7.35 17.08
C LEU A 13 -32.53 8.83 16.69
N SER A 14 -33.16 9.26 15.58
CA SER A 14 -33.04 10.64 15.09
C SER A 14 -33.75 11.66 15.97
N ILE A 15 -34.82 11.24 16.67
CA ILE A 15 -35.75 12.11 17.39
C ILE A 15 -35.22 12.52 18.78
N THR A 16 -34.20 11.83 19.32
CA THR A 16 -33.83 11.97 20.74
C THR A 16 -32.54 12.74 21.03
N LEU A 17 -31.75 13.16 20.03
CA LEU A 17 -30.42 13.73 20.27
C LEU A 17 -30.19 15.05 19.51
N ASN A 18 -29.87 16.10 20.29
CA ASN A 18 -29.65 17.47 19.83
C ASN A 18 -28.27 17.61 19.14
N LYS A 19 -28.09 18.70 18.36
CA LYS A 19 -26.99 19.01 17.41
C LYS A 19 -25.52 18.85 17.88
N LYS A 20 -25.21 18.44 19.11
CA LYS A 20 -23.83 18.12 19.56
C LYS A 20 -23.43 16.65 19.36
N ASP A 21 -24.36 15.78 18.97
CA ASP A 21 -24.14 14.32 18.82
C ASP A 21 -23.85 13.85 17.38
N GLU A 22 -23.42 14.73 16.48
CA GLU A 22 -23.04 14.33 15.12
C GLU A 22 -21.72 13.52 15.12
N LEU A 23 -20.77 13.92 15.97
CA LEU A 23 -19.52 13.18 16.19
C LEU A 23 -19.77 11.82 16.86
N PHE A 24 -20.73 11.77 17.80
CA PHE A 24 -21.13 10.54 18.48
C PHE A 24 -21.85 9.58 17.52
N ARG A 25 -22.76 10.09 16.67
CA ARG A 25 -23.38 9.29 15.59
C ARG A 25 -22.38 8.77 14.56
N LEU A 26 -21.35 9.56 14.21
CA LEU A 26 -20.27 9.14 13.32
C LEU A 26 -19.39 8.07 13.96
N CYS A 27 -19.03 8.21 15.24
CA CYS A 27 -18.31 7.17 15.99
C CYS A 27 -19.15 5.89 16.12
N LEU A 28 -20.45 6.01 16.37
CA LEU A 28 -21.37 4.87 16.53
C LEU A 28 -21.58 4.12 15.21
N GLN A 29 -21.78 4.82 14.09
CA GLN A 29 -21.88 4.20 12.76
C GLN A 29 -20.56 3.55 12.31
N LYS A 30 -19.41 4.11 12.69
CA LYS A 30 -18.08 3.54 12.39
C LYS A 30 -17.79 2.29 13.23
N ASN A 31 -18.15 2.28 14.51
CA ASN A 31 -18.00 1.11 15.38
C ASN A 31 -18.93 -0.05 15.01
N ILE A 32 -20.15 0.23 14.52
CA ILE A 32 -21.06 -0.80 14.01
C ILE A 32 -20.49 -1.49 12.75
N ARG A 33 -19.72 -0.78 11.90
CA ARG A 33 -19.08 -1.40 10.71
C ARG A 33 -17.87 -2.25 11.06
N SER A 34 -17.03 -1.79 11.99
CA SER A 34 -15.95 -2.62 12.55
C SER A 34 -16.49 -3.84 13.30
N LEU A 35 -17.68 -3.73 13.91
CA LEU A 35 -18.39 -4.84 14.53
C LEU A 35 -18.96 -5.82 13.50
N ILE A 36 -19.52 -5.35 12.38
CA ILE A 36 -19.95 -6.23 11.28
C ILE A 36 -18.74 -6.95 10.67
N LEU A 37 -17.59 -6.28 10.54
CA LEU A 37 -16.35 -6.89 10.08
C LEU A 37 -15.87 -7.96 11.07
N TYR A 38 -15.82 -7.65 12.37
CA TYR A 38 -15.49 -8.63 13.42
C TYR A 38 -16.45 -9.81 13.46
N LEU A 39 -17.76 -9.58 13.32
CA LEU A 39 -18.78 -10.62 13.24
C LEU A 39 -18.66 -11.44 11.95
N THR A 40 -18.27 -10.83 10.83
CA THR A 40 -17.97 -11.55 9.57
C THR A 40 -16.75 -12.44 9.74
N ILE A 41 -15.71 -11.95 10.41
CA ILE A 41 -14.50 -12.72 10.78
C ILE A 41 -14.89 -13.91 11.67
N CYS A 42 -15.68 -13.68 12.71
CA CYS A 42 -16.17 -14.74 13.61
C CYS A 42 -17.07 -15.76 12.90
N LEU A 43 -18.00 -15.33 12.04
CA LEU A 43 -18.86 -16.20 11.23
C LEU A 43 -18.05 -17.01 10.20
N THR A 44 -17.04 -16.42 9.56
CA THR A 44 -16.11 -17.17 8.68
C THR A 44 -15.24 -18.16 9.45
N CYS A 45 -14.85 -17.85 10.69
CA CYS A 45 -14.10 -18.75 11.56
C CYS A 45 -14.96 -19.91 12.11
N GLN A 46 -16.25 -19.68 12.39
CA GLN A 46 -17.18 -20.73 12.83
C GLN A 46 -17.59 -21.67 11.69
N LEU A 47 -17.70 -21.17 10.45
CA LEU A 47 -18.06 -21.99 9.28
C LEU A 47 -16.90 -22.85 8.74
N SER A 48 -15.64 -22.59 9.14
CA SER A 48 -14.49 -23.41 8.76
C SER A 48 -13.81 -24.04 9.98
N GLN A 49 -14.15 -25.28 10.32
CA GLN A 49 -13.36 -26.11 11.26
C GLN A 49 -11.94 -26.45 10.76
N GLN A 50 -11.50 -25.88 9.63
CA GLN A 50 -10.14 -25.96 9.14
C GLN A 50 -9.65 -24.54 8.82
N ILE A 51 -8.91 -23.96 9.76
CA ILE A 51 -8.26 -22.66 9.58
C ILE A 51 -7.21 -22.82 8.48
N THR A 52 -7.45 -22.20 7.33
CA THR A 52 -6.40 -21.96 6.33
C THR A 52 -5.89 -20.53 6.48
N ILE A 53 -4.58 -20.35 6.31
CA ILE A 53 -3.88 -19.04 6.39
C ILE A 53 -4.57 -17.95 5.54
N LEU A 54 -5.30 -18.34 4.48
CA LEU A 54 -6.10 -17.47 3.63
C LEU A 54 -7.22 -16.70 4.35
N SER A 55 -7.89 -17.28 5.36
CA SER A 55 -8.95 -16.60 6.11
C SER A 55 -8.37 -15.50 7.00
N LEU A 56 -7.28 -15.77 7.73
CA LEU A 56 -6.60 -14.76 8.55
C LEU A 56 -6.09 -13.58 7.71
N LEU A 57 -5.67 -13.85 6.49
CA LEU A 57 -5.12 -12.83 5.61
C LEU A 57 -6.19 -12.01 4.87
N SER A 58 -7.36 -12.57 4.56
CA SER A 58 -8.50 -11.78 4.02
C SER A 58 -9.04 -10.80 5.06
N CYS A 59 -9.02 -11.19 6.34
CA CYS A 59 -9.41 -10.36 7.48
C CYS A 59 -8.47 -9.15 7.64
N GLY A 60 -7.16 -9.35 7.46
CA GLY A 60 -6.18 -8.26 7.46
C GLY A 60 -6.40 -7.24 6.34
N PHE A 61 -6.89 -7.67 5.18
CA PHE A 61 -7.14 -6.79 4.03
C PHE A 61 -8.32 -5.84 4.23
N GLN A 62 -9.45 -6.33 4.75
CA GLN A 62 -10.60 -5.46 5.07
C GLN A 62 -10.26 -4.45 6.16
N LEU A 63 -9.48 -4.85 7.17
CA LEU A 63 -9.04 -3.98 8.24
C LEU A 63 -8.15 -2.83 7.73
N VAL A 64 -7.18 -3.13 6.87
CA VAL A 64 -6.27 -2.12 6.29
C VAL A 64 -7.01 -1.17 5.32
N GLN A 65 -7.93 -1.69 4.52
CA GLN A 65 -8.71 -0.88 3.58
C GLN A 65 -9.65 0.10 4.29
N GLU A 66 -10.31 -0.32 5.37
CA GLU A 66 -11.20 0.55 6.15
C GLU A 66 -10.43 1.58 6.98
N ILE A 67 -9.30 1.22 7.60
CA ILE A 67 -8.45 2.17 8.33
C ILE A 67 -7.92 3.25 7.38
N TYR A 68 -7.50 2.87 6.18
CA TYR A 68 -6.92 3.80 5.21
C TYR A 68 -7.96 4.79 4.63
N LEU A 69 -9.16 4.32 4.29
CA LEU A 69 -10.24 5.17 3.78
C LEU A 69 -10.80 6.11 4.86
N ASN A 70 -10.95 5.63 6.10
CA ASN A 70 -11.47 6.43 7.21
C ASN A 70 -10.53 7.56 7.65
N ASN A 71 -9.20 7.39 7.51
CA ASN A 71 -8.23 8.44 7.82
C ASN A 71 -8.26 9.61 6.82
N ILE A 72 -8.59 9.36 5.56
CA ILE A 72 -8.71 10.42 4.54
C ILE A 72 -9.94 11.30 4.79
N GLU A 73 -11.06 10.71 5.19
CA GLU A 73 -12.28 11.47 5.57
C GLU A 73 -12.08 12.26 6.86
N LEU A 74 -11.37 11.69 7.84
CA LEU A 74 -11.07 12.38 9.11
C LEU A 74 -10.21 13.64 8.90
N ILE A 75 -9.21 13.56 8.01
CA ILE A 75 -8.35 14.71 7.67
C ILE A 75 -9.16 15.80 6.95
N GLN A 76 -10.13 15.42 6.11
CA GLN A 76 -11.01 16.36 5.41
C GLN A 76 -12.01 17.05 6.35
N GLU A 77 -12.53 16.35 7.36
CA GLU A 77 -13.39 16.95 8.39
C GLU A 77 -12.61 17.83 9.37
N PHE A 78 -11.40 17.43 9.78
CA PHE A 78 -10.54 18.28 10.62
C PHE A 78 -10.17 19.59 9.93
N GLN A 79 -9.97 19.57 8.61
CA GLN A 79 -9.72 20.78 7.82
C GLN A 79 -10.94 21.70 7.71
N LYS A 80 -12.17 21.14 7.75
CA LYS A 80 -13.42 21.93 7.81
C LYS A 80 -13.63 22.56 9.19
N ILE A 81 -13.33 21.84 10.27
CA ILE A 81 -13.47 22.33 11.65
C ILE A 81 -12.45 23.45 11.96
N LYS A 82 -11.25 23.41 11.33
CA LYS A 82 -10.25 24.48 11.47
C LYS A 82 -10.62 25.78 10.75
N GLN A 83 -11.61 25.74 9.85
CA GLN A 83 -12.08 26.90 9.07
C GLN A 83 -13.38 27.50 9.62
N SER A 84 -13.99 26.91 10.65
CA SER A 84 -15.18 27.47 11.32
C SER A 84 -14.82 28.64 12.24
N PRO A 85 -15.45 29.82 12.09
CA PRO A 85 -15.20 30.97 12.96
C PRO A 85 -15.95 30.77 14.29
N GLY A 86 -15.21 30.43 15.34
CA GLY A 86 -15.75 30.30 16.68
C GLY A 86 -14.66 29.99 17.70
N ASN A 87 -14.27 31.00 18.47
CA ASN A 87 -13.28 30.94 19.55
C ASN A 87 -13.51 29.76 20.51
N ILE A 88 -12.49 28.95 20.72
CA ILE A 88 -12.34 28.15 21.95
C ILE A 88 -10.93 28.42 22.47
N GLU A 89 -10.83 29.40 23.36
CA GLU A 89 -9.67 29.62 24.23
C GLU A 89 -9.55 28.42 25.19
N TRP A 90 -8.35 27.83 25.28
CA TRP A 90 -8.03 26.84 26.30
C TRP A 90 -7.42 27.54 27.50
N GLN A 91 -8.20 27.77 28.56
CA GLN A 91 -7.66 28.12 29.88
C GLN A 91 -7.39 26.83 30.68
N LEU A 92 -6.14 26.65 31.06
CA LEU A 92 -5.69 25.70 32.09
C LEU A 92 -5.93 26.33 33.47
N SER A 93 -6.87 25.80 34.25
CA SER A 93 -7.02 26.15 35.67
C SER A 93 -6.69 24.95 36.57
N GLN A 94 -5.77 25.18 37.50
CA GLN A 94 -5.42 24.28 38.59
C GLN A 94 -6.49 24.25 39.70
N GLU A 95 -6.44 23.15 40.47
CA GLU A 95 -6.80 22.99 41.90
C GLU A 95 -8.16 22.40 42.35
N ARG A 96 -8.00 21.30 43.13
CA ARG A 96 -8.64 20.85 44.40
C ARG A 96 -10.04 20.20 44.44
N ASN A 97 -10.03 19.01 45.08
CA ASN A 97 -11.12 18.20 45.62
C ASN A 97 -12.18 18.96 46.45
N LYS A 98 -13.46 18.53 46.36
CA LYS A 98 -14.28 17.94 47.45
C LYS A 98 -15.72 17.64 47.00
N ASP A 99 -16.18 16.43 47.34
CA ASP A 99 -17.56 15.93 47.51
C ASP A 99 -18.59 16.08 46.36
N ILE A 100 -19.26 14.96 45.99
CA ILE A 100 -20.74 14.81 45.89
C ILE A 100 -21.14 13.47 45.19
N ARG A 101 -21.79 12.61 45.99
CA ARG A 101 -22.91 11.64 45.79
C ARG A 101 -22.89 10.57 44.66
N PRO A 102 -23.34 9.32 44.95
CA PRO A 102 -23.51 8.28 43.93
C PRO A 102 -24.80 8.51 43.12
N PRO A 103 -24.81 8.28 41.80
CA PRO A 103 -26.06 8.29 41.04
C PRO A 103 -26.82 6.97 41.29
N VAL A 104 -28.04 7.13 41.80
CA VAL A 104 -29.10 6.11 41.86
C VAL A 104 -29.39 5.63 40.44
N VAL A 105 -29.33 4.31 40.21
CA VAL A 105 -29.80 3.69 38.97
C VAL A 105 -31.11 2.97 39.27
N VAL A 106 -32.17 3.43 38.60
CA VAL A 106 -33.50 2.81 38.59
C VAL A 106 -33.45 1.60 37.66
N PHE A 107 -33.80 0.41 38.15
CA PHE A 107 -33.93 -0.79 37.34
C PHE A 107 -35.25 -0.78 36.57
N TYR A 108 -35.19 -1.00 35.25
CA TYR A 108 -36.30 -1.57 34.49
C TYR A 108 -35.95 -3.02 34.15
N PRO A 109 -36.85 -3.99 34.36
CA PRO A 109 -36.61 -5.36 33.96
C PRO A 109 -36.85 -5.44 32.45
N LEU A 110 -35.80 -5.73 31.67
CA LEU A 110 -35.93 -6.04 30.26
C LEU A 110 -35.43 -7.46 30.03
N ASN A 111 -36.33 -8.26 29.46
CA ASN A 111 -36.12 -9.67 29.14
C ASN A 111 -34.91 -9.85 28.22
N PHE A 112 -34.12 -10.88 28.56
CA PHE A 112 -32.90 -11.29 27.88
C PHE A 112 -33.22 -11.90 26.52
N GLU A 113 -32.86 -11.20 25.45
CA GLU A 113 -32.64 -11.73 24.11
C GLU A 113 -31.98 -10.60 23.31
N ASP A 114 -30.64 -10.50 23.29
CA ASP A 114 -29.84 -9.89 22.21
C ASP A 114 -28.34 -9.82 22.57
N GLU A 115 -27.52 -10.61 21.87
CA GLU A 115 -26.03 -10.67 21.93
C GLU A 115 -25.32 -9.36 21.50
N PHE A 116 -26.07 -8.36 21.03
CA PHE A 116 -25.54 -7.18 20.33
C PHE A 116 -24.96 -6.09 21.26
N TYR A 117 -25.27 -6.13 22.55
CA TYR A 117 -24.89 -5.06 23.48
C TYR A 117 -23.46 -5.19 24.03
N MET A 118 -22.82 -6.36 23.94
CA MET A 118 -21.58 -6.63 24.66
C MET A 118 -20.29 -6.11 24.02
N SER A 119 -20.27 -6.02 22.70
CA SER A 119 -19.13 -5.49 21.94
C SER A 119 -18.98 -3.97 22.08
N HIS A 120 -20.08 -3.24 22.33
CA HIS A 120 -20.05 -1.80 22.55
C HIS A 120 -19.38 -1.41 23.89
N VAL A 121 -19.48 -2.25 24.92
CA VAL A 121 -18.92 -1.94 26.25
C VAL A 121 -17.38 -2.08 26.28
N LEU A 122 -16.82 -3.01 25.50
CA LEU A 122 -15.37 -3.24 25.41
C LEU A 122 -14.62 -2.17 24.60
N ILE A 123 -15.24 -1.61 23.56
CA ILE A 123 -14.61 -0.57 22.74
C ILE A 123 -14.60 0.77 23.50
N ILE A 124 -15.65 1.09 24.25
CA ILE A 124 -15.73 2.31 25.06
C ILE A 124 -14.70 2.30 26.21
N SER A 125 -14.36 1.15 26.80
CA SER A 125 -13.38 1.07 27.89
C SER A 125 -11.93 1.24 27.45
N SER A 126 -11.61 0.98 26.18
CA SER A 126 -10.26 1.19 25.63
C SER A 126 -10.01 2.62 25.16
N GLN A 127 -11.07 3.36 24.80
CA GLN A 127 -10.96 4.77 24.39
C GLN A 127 -11.10 5.77 25.53
N PHE A 128 -11.85 5.45 26.58
CA PHE A 128 -11.85 6.23 27.81
C PHE A 128 -10.95 5.52 28.82
N LYS A 129 -9.93 6.21 29.36
CA LYS A 129 -9.12 5.74 30.52
C LYS A 129 -10.01 5.48 31.74
N LEU A 130 -10.81 4.43 31.71
CA LEU A 130 -11.72 3.98 32.76
C LEU A 130 -11.02 2.86 33.54
N GLU A 131 -9.81 3.13 34.02
CA GLU A 131 -9.01 2.14 34.75
C GLU A 131 -9.58 1.77 36.13
N ASN A 132 -10.60 2.48 36.64
CA ASN A 132 -11.04 2.35 38.04
C ASN A 132 -12.51 2.01 38.29
N ASN A 133 -13.34 1.70 37.28
CA ASN A 133 -14.74 1.35 37.56
C ASN A 133 -14.92 -0.18 37.70
N GLN A 134 -14.64 -0.70 38.91
CA GLN A 134 -14.73 -2.13 39.26
C GLN A 134 -16.09 -2.76 38.93
N PHE A 135 -17.17 -1.98 38.97
CA PHE A 135 -18.52 -2.45 38.68
C PHE A 135 -18.74 -2.72 37.19
N LEU A 136 -18.26 -1.82 36.32
CA LEU A 136 -18.35 -2.00 34.86
C LEU A 136 -17.49 -3.18 34.39
N ASN A 137 -16.29 -3.34 34.97
CA ASN A 137 -15.43 -4.49 34.72
C ASN A 137 -16.05 -5.82 35.17
N SER A 138 -16.86 -5.81 36.24
CA SER A 138 -17.56 -7.00 36.70
C SER A 138 -18.71 -7.39 35.77
N ILE A 139 -19.48 -6.40 35.29
CA ILE A 139 -20.58 -6.59 34.34
C ILE A 139 -20.06 -7.06 32.97
N ILE A 140 -18.98 -6.46 32.45
CA ILE A 140 -18.34 -6.93 31.20
C ILE A 140 -17.83 -8.35 31.39
N LYS A 141 -17.13 -8.64 32.50
CA LYS A 141 -16.69 -10.01 32.76
C LYS A 141 -17.83 -11.00 32.78
N HIS A 142 -18.96 -10.66 33.41
CA HIS A 142 -20.08 -11.59 33.54
C HIS A 142 -20.80 -11.80 32.21
N LEU A 143 -21.11 -10.73 31.49
CA LEU A 143 -21.86 -10.81 30.23
C LEU A 143 -21.02 -11.33 29.04
N VAL A 144 -19.69 -11.13 28.99
CA VAL A 144 -18.87 -11.76 27.94
C VAL A 144 -18.71 -13.25 28.25
N TYR A 145 -18.48 -13.61 29.53
CA TYR A 145 -18.27 -15.00 29.95
C TYR A 145 -19.46 -15.93 29.68
N GLU A 146 -20.68 -15.42 29.67
CA GLU A 146 -21.87 -16.24 29.46
C GLU A 146 -22.18 -16.54 27.98
N GLN A 147 -21.71 -15.72 27.03
CA GLN A 147 -22.05 -15.86 25.60
C GLN A 147 -20.88 -16.33 24.71
N CYS A 148 -19.65 -15.92 25.00
CA CYS A 148 -18.46 -16.48 24.34
C CYS A 148 -17.84 -17.52 25.28
N GLY A 149 -17.55 -18.73 24.80
CA GLY A 149 -16.84 -19.72 25.60
C GLY A 149 -15.54 -19.12 26.15
N GLN A 150 -15.19 -19.38 27.42
CA GLN A 150 -14.03 -18.76 28.11
C GLN A 150 -12.73 -18.79 27.28
N LYS A 151 -12.54 -19.83 26.46
CA LYS A 151 -11.40 -19.96 25.54
C LYS A 151 -11.35 -18.89 24.44
N GLU A 152 -12.47 -18.55 23.82
CA GLU A 152 -12.52 -17.57 22.72
C GLU A 152 -12.22 -16.16 23.24
N ILE A 153 -12.75 -15.82 24.42
CA ILE A 153 -12.47 -14.53 25.07
C ILE A 153 -11.00 -14.42 25.43
N GLN A 154 -10.43 -15.46 26.02
CA GLN A 154 -9.00 -15.49 26.36
C GLN A 154 -8.12 -15.38 25.12
N GLN A 155 -8.49 -16.05 24.01
CA GLN A 155 -7.79 -15.94 22.74
C GLN A 155 -7.86 -14.52 22.15
N ASN A 156 -9.03 -13.89 22.20
CA ASN A 156 -9.22 -12.52 21.72
C ASN A 156 -8.44 -11.50 22.56
N ILE A 157 -8.45 -11.63 23.89
CA ILE A 157 -7.65 -10.78 24.79
C ILE A 157 -6.16 -10.96 24.51
N LEU A 158 -5.70 -12.22 24.39
CA LEU A 158 -4.31 -12.53 24.09
C LEU A 158 -3.89 -11.94 22.73
N PHE A 159 -4.75 -12.06 21.72
CA PHE A 159 -4.51 -11.47 20.41
C PHE A 159 -4.36 -9.94 20.49
N MET A 160 -5.27 -9.26 21.20
CA MET A 160 -5.20 -7.81 21.38
C MET A 160 -3.92 -7.38 22.11
N GLN A 161 -3.50 -8.11 23.15
CA GLN A 161 -2.25 -7.84 23.88
C GLN A 161 -1.00 -8.03 22.99
N ILE A 162 -0.97 -9.11 22.18
CA ILE A 162 0.10 -9.35 21.22
C ILE A 162 0.13 -8.24 20.18
N PHE A 163 -1.03 -7.87 19.63
CA PHE A 163 -1.14 -6.81 18.63
C PHE A 163 -0.66 -5.47 19.17
N GLU A 164 -1.09 -5.07 20.37
CA GLU A 164 -0.64 -3.84 21.03
C GLU A 164 0.88 -3.85 21.26
N THR A 165 1.44 -5.00 21.65
CA THR A 165 2.89 -5.17 21.83
C THR A 165 3.64 -4.99 20.52
N ILE A 166 3.13 -5.58 19.42
CA ILE A 166 3.70 -5.44 18.08
C ILE A 166 3.65 -3.98 17.63
N VAL A 167 2.50 -3.29 17.79
CA VAL A 167 2.35 -1.88 17.44
C VAL A 167 3.38 -1.02 18.19
N LYS A 168 3.47 -1.18 19.52
CA LYS A 168 4.46 -0.45 20.34
C LYS A 168 5.90 -0.74 19.91
N TYR A 169 6.22 -1.98 19.56
CA TYR A 169 7.54 -2.35 19.06
C TYR A 169 7.84 -1.69 17.71
N CYS A 170 6.89 -1.73 16.77
CA CYS A 170 7.02 -1.10 15.46
C CYS A 170 7.20 0.40 15.58
N ASP A 171 6.38 1.09 16.39
CA ASP A 171 6.51 2.52 16.65
C ASP A 171 7.89 2.87 17.23
N LYS A 172 8.36 2.08 18.21
CA LYS A 172 9.70 2.27 18.80
C LYS A 172 10.84 2.07 17.79
N LYS A 173 10.64 1.23 16.78
CA LYS A 173 11.63 0.92 15.74
C LYS A 173 11.42 1.72 14.45
N ASP A 174 10.45 2.63 14.44
CA ASP A 174 10.07 3.41 13.27
C ASP A 174 9.69 2.53 12.05
N ILE A 175 8.97 1.43 12.33
CA ILE A 175 8.52 0.46 11.32
C ILE A 175 7.08 0.79 10.91
N LYS A 176 6.87 0.88 9.61
CA LYS A 176 5.55 1.01 8.96
C LYS A 176 4.80 -0.32 9.01
N LEU A 177 4.05 -0.54 10.08
CA LEU A 177 3.37 -1.82 10.33
C LEU A 177 2.41 -2.22 9.20
N ILE A 178 1.61 -1.26 8.70
CA ILE A 178 0.59 -1.52 7.69
C ILE A 178 1.23 -1.94 6.36
N GLU A 179 2.20 -1.17 5.88
CA GLU A 179 2.93 -1.43 4.64
C GLU A 179 3.73 -2.73 4.73
N SER A 180 4.36 -2.98 5.89
CA SER A 180 5.08 -4.24 6.15
C SER A 180 4.14 -5.44 6.11
N GLY A 181 2.96 -5.33 6.75
CA GLY A 181 1.94 -6.36 6.75
C GLY A 181 1.38 -6.62 5.34
N TRP A 182 1.12 -5.57 4.57
CA TRP A 182 0.66 -5.68 3.18
C TRP A 182 1.69 -6.36 2.28
N LEU A 183 2.96 -5.98 2.38
CA LEU A 183 4.04 -6.62 1.63
C LEU A 183 4.16 -8.10 2.01
N LEU A 184 4.17 -8.42 3.31
CA LEU A 184 4.21 -9.81 3.78
C LEU A 184 3.03 -10.62 3.24
N TYR A 185 1.81 -10.08 3.32
CA TYR A 185 0.60 -10.70 2.80
C TYR A 185 0.73 -11.04 1.31
N CYS A 186 1.15 -10.07 0.50
CA CYS A 186 1.35 -10.24 -0.92
C CYS A 186 2.41 -11.32 -1.24
N HIS A 187 3.50 -11.37 -0.47
CA HIS A 187 4.53 -12.41 -0.60
C HIS A 187 3.98 -13.80 -0.27
N VAL A 188 3.24 -13.95 0.82
CA VAL A 188 2.63 -15.23 1.19
C VAL A 188 1.67 -15.71 0.09
N LEU A 189 0.74 -14.87 -0.35
CA LEU A 189 -0.21 -15.24 -1.41
C LEU A 189 0.47 -15.53 -2.75
N GLY A 190 1.46 -14.73 -3.13
CA GLY A 190 2.20 -14.92 -4.36
C GLY A 190 3.01 -16.22 -4.35
N VAL A 191 3.65 -16.56 -3.22
CA VAL A 191 4.36 -17.83 -3.04
C VAL A 191 3.39 -19.00 -3.11
N ILE A 192 2.22 -18.91 -2.47
CA ILE A 192 1.18 -19.94 -2.57
C ILE A 192 0.76 -20.14 -4.04
N GLY A 193 0.53 -19.04 -4.79
CA GLY A 193 0.19 -19.10 -6.20
C GLY A 193 1.27 -19.76 -7.06
N ILE A 194 2.54 -19.44 -6.80
CA ILE A 194 3.70 -20.05 -7.49
C ILE A 194 3.85 -21.53 -7.13
N ILE A 195 3.66 -21.91 -5.87
CA ILE A 195 3.70 -23.33 -5.48
C ILE A 195 2.56 -24.09 -6.17
N TRP A 196 1.35 -23.53 -6.17
CA TRP A 196 0.20 -24.14 -6.84
C TRP A 196 0.41 -24.27 -8.35
N SER A 197 1.13 -23.36 -9.01
CA SER A 197 1.38 -23.47 -10.45
C SER A 197 2.15 -24.72 -10.86
N PHE A 198 2.97 -25.30 -9.97
CA PHE A 198 3.69 -26.57 -10.25
C PHE A 198 2.80 -27.81 -10.25
N PHE A 199 1.56 -27.70 -9.77
CA PHE A 199 0.58 -28.79 -9.79
C PHE A 199 -0.44 -28.67 -10.93
N LEU A 200 -0.22 -27.74 -11.85
CA LEU A 200 -1.04 -27.63 -13.06
C LEU A 200 -0.70 -28.76 -14.04
N GLU A 201 -1.73 -29.22 -14.76
CA GLU A 201 -1.54 -30.03 -15.95
C GLU A 201 -0.69 -29.28 -16.99
N SER A 202 0.07 -30.02 -17.80
CA SER A 202 1.10 -29.45 -18.67
C SER A 202 0.58 -28.36 -19.60
N GLU A 203 -0.60 -28.52 -20.20
CA GLU A 203 -1.17 -27.51 -21.09
C GLU A 203 -1.47 -26.19 -20.36
N LEU A 204 -2.10 -26.27 -19.18
CA LEU A 204 -2.40 -25.10 -18.37
C LEU A 204 -1.12 -24.45 -17.84
N PHE A 205 -0.14 -25.25 -17.44
CA PHE A 205 1.17 -24.77 -16.99
C PHE A 205 1.77 -23.79 -18.01
N TYR A 206 1.93 -24.20 -19.28
CA TYR A 206 2.53 -23.33 -20.29
C TYR A 206 1.70 -22.07 -20.56
N LYS A 207 0.36 -22.18 -20.62
CA LYS A 207 -0.54 -21.04 -20.82
C LYS A 207 -0.41 -20.00 -19.71
N TYR A 208 -0.38 -20.43 -18.44
CA TYR A 208 -0.25 -19.53 -17.30
C TYR A 208 1.14 -18.90 -17.21
N TYR A 209 2.21 -19.63 -17.50
CA TYR A 209 3.56 -19.05 -17.50
C TYR A 209 3.78 -18.08 -18.67
N LEU A 210 3.20 -18.34 -19.84
CA LEU A 210 3.19 -17.38 -20.94
C LEU A 210 2.42 -16.11 -20.56
N ALA A 211 1.24 -16.26 -19.96
CA ALA A 211 0.47 -15.12 -19.45
C ALA A 211 1.24 -14.34 -18.38
N PHE A 212 1.94 -15.04 -17.47
CA PHE A 212 2.80 -14.43 -16.46
C PHE A 212 3.90 -13.59 -17.11
N LEU A 213 4.60 -14.14 -18.11
CA LEU A 213 5.65 -13.44 -18.83
C LEU A 213 5.11 -12.20 -19.55
N ILE A 214 3.97 -12.32 -20.23
CA ILE A 214 3.31 -11.18 -20.89
C ILE A 214 2.96 -10.09 -19.88
N TRP A 215 2.29 -10.45 -18.78
CA TRP A 215 1.93 -9.49 -17.73
C TRP A 215 3.16 -8.85 -17.08
N HIS A 216 4.23 -9.61 -16.86
CA HIS A 216 5.48 -9.09 -16.34
C HIS A 216 6.13 -8.10 -17.31
N CYS A 217 6.23 -8.44 -18.60
CA CYS A 217 6.76 -7.54 -19.63
C CYS A 217 5.95 -6.24 -19.73
N LEU A 218 4.62 -6.36 -19.78
CA LEU A 218 3.71 -5.20 -19.82
C LEU A 218 3.89 -4.31 -18.59
N THR A 219 3.89 -4.89 -17.40
CA THR A 219 4.08 -4.17 -16.14
C THR A 219 5.46 -3.50 -16.08
N GLY A 220 6.50 -4.23 -16.50
CA GLY A 220 7.87 -3.73 -16.58
C GLY A 220 7.97 -2.50 -17.48
N LEU A 221 7.36 -2.51 -18.68
CA LEU A 221 7.33 -1.34 -19.57
C LEU A 221 6.71 -0.10 -18.90
N GLY A 222 5.70 -0.28 -18.05
CA GLY A 222 5.11 0.80 -17.25
C GLY A 222 6.08 1.44 -16.25
N ILE A 223 7.03 0.66 -15.72
CA ILE A 223 8.12 1.16 -14.87
C ILE A 223 9.22 1.77 -15.75
N THR A 224 9.81 0.95 -16.61
CA THR A 224 11.05 1.26 -17.34
C THR A 224 10.83 2.31 -18.43
N GLY A 225 9.92 2.04 -19.36
CA GLY A 225 9.55 2.97 -20.42
C GLY A 225 8.78 4.17 -19.86
N GLY A 226 7.91 3.94 -18.89
CA GLY A 226 7.06 4.96 -18.26
C GLY A 226 7.73 5.73 -17.13
N ALA A 227 7.50 5.31 -15.88
CA ALA A 227 7.86 6.05 -14.68
C ALA A 227 9.33 6.50 -14.65
N HIS A 228 10.22 5.66 -15.15
CA HIS A 228 11.66 5.87 -15.19
C HIS A 228 12.09 6.77 -16.36
N ARG A 229 12.17 6.24 -17.58
CA ARG A 229 12.75 6.95 -18.73
C ARG A 229 11.91 8.16 -19.16
N LEU A 230 10.58 8.01 -19.25
CA LEU A 230 9.69 9.07 -19.72
C LEU A 230 9.48 10.16 -18.66
N TRP A 231 9.02 9.80 -17.46
CA TRP A 231 8.58 10.79 -16.47
C TRP A 231 9.67 11.21 -15.49
N ALA A 232 10.48 10.30 -14.95
CA ALA A 232 11.55 10.70 -14.03
C ALA A 232 12.68 11.42 -14.77
N HIS A 233 13.12 10.88 -15.92
CA HIS A 233 14.29 11.38 -16.66
C HIS A 233 13.99 12.30 -17.83
N LYS A 234 12.74 12.35 -18.31
CA LYS A 234 12.36 13.16 -19.47
C LYS A 234 13.22 12.86 -20.70
N SER A 235 13.66 11.61 -20.85
CA SER A 235 14.65 11.22 -21.86
C SER A 235 14.05 11.13 -23.27
N TYR A 236 12.73 11.03 -23.39
CA TYR A 236 12.01 11.09 -24.66
C TYR A 236 10.64 11.75 -24.50
N LYS A 237 9.97 12.07 -25.62
CA LYS A 237 8.56 12.51 -25.63
C LYS A 237 7.68 11.40 -26.18
N ALA A 238 6.53 11.18 -25.53
CA ALA A 238 5.52 10.25 -25.97
C ALA A 238 4.22 10.96 -26.32
N SER A 239 3.56 10.48 -27.38
CA SER A 239 2.18 10.84 -27.71
C SER A 239 1.21 10.45 -26.58
N TRP A 240 0.02 11.03 -26.61
CA TRP A 240 -1.00 10.78 -25.59
C TRP A 240 -1.38 9.29 -25.44
N PRO A 241 -1.59 8.51 -26.52
CA PRO A 241 -1.92 7.08 -26.39
C PRO A 241 -0.83 6.27 -25.67
N ILE A 242 0.44 6.51 -25.98
CA ILE A 242 1.58 5.82 -25.33
C ILE A 242 1.66 6.20 -23.85
N ARG A 243 1.46 7.49 -23.51
CA ARG A 243 1.41 7.93 -22.11
C ARG A 243 0.30 7.25 -21.32
N VAL A 244 -0.89 7.14 -21.90
CA VAL A 244 -2.03 6.46 -21.26
C VAL A 244 -1.76 4.97 -21.09
N PHE A 245 -1.25 4.30 -22.12
CA PHE A 245 -0.85 2.90 -22.04
C PHE A 245 0.17 2.65 -20.91
N LEU A 246 1.28 3.40 -20.92
CA LEU A 246 2.33 3.28 -19.91
C LEU A 246 1.82 3.61 -18.50
N MET A 247 0.84 4.52 -18.36
CA MET A 247 0.23 4.84 -17.07
C MET A 247 -0.63 3.68 -16.53
N PHE A 248 -1.35 2.94 -17.37
CA PHE A 248 -2.08 1.75 -16.93
C PHE A 248 -1.12 0.64 -16.55
N MET A 249 -0.09 0.42 -17.35
CA MET A 249 0.96 -0.56 -17.06
C MET A 249 1.74 -0.22 -15.79
N ASN A 250 2.02 1.06 -15.55
CA ASN A 250 2.61 1.51 -14.29
C ASN A 250 1.66 1.27 -13.11
N SER A 251 0.36 1.42 -13.29
CA SER A 251 -0.60 1.10 -12.23
C SER A 251 -0.59 -0.39 -11.87
N ASN A 252 -0.36 -1.28 -12.85
CA ASN A 252 -0.20 -2.73 -12.62
C ASN A 252 1.00 -3.06 -11.71
N CYS A 253 2.06 -2.23 -11.69
CA CYS A 253 3.22 -2.51 -10.85
C CYS A 253 2.97 -2.25 -9.36
N PHE A 254 2.01 -1.36 -9.03
CA PHE A 254 1.66 -0.95 -7.67
C PHE A 254 2.87 -0.46 -6.83
N GLN A 255 3.81 0.28 -7.43
CA GLN A 255 5.05 0.78 -6.76
C GLN A 255 5.03 2.27 -6.39
N GLY A 256 3.84 2.85 -6.26
CA GLY A 256 3.59 4.28 -6.08
C GLY A 256 3.13 4.92 -7.38
N SER A 257 2.33 5.98 -7.28
CA SER A 257 1.93 6.75 -8.46
C SER A 257 3.17 7.30 -9.17
N ILE A 258 3.09 7.49 -10.49
CA ILE A 258 4.15 8.10 -11.32
C ILE A 258 4.74 9.35 -10.64
N TRP A 259 3.89 10.22 -10.08
CA TRP A 259 4.33 11.40 -9.33
C TRP A 259 5.32 11.08 -8.20
N HIS A 260 4.94 10.17 -7.30
CA HIS A 260 5.74 9.80 -6.13
C HIS A 260 6.99 9.03 -6.54
N TRP A 261 6.83 8.09 -7.47
CA TRP A 261 7.93 7.28 -8.01
C TRP A 261 8.99 8.17 -8.66
N SER A 262 8.58 9.07 -9.57
CA SER A 262 9.50 9.98 -10.24
C SER A 262 10.16 10.97 -9.29
N ARG A 263 9.45 11.50 -8.27
CA ARG A 263 10.08 12.35 -7.24
C ARG A 263 11.18 11.61 -6.49
N ASP A 264 10.87 10.42 -5.98
CA ASP A 264 11.82 9.65 -5.19
C ASP A 264 13.01 9.20 -6.05
N HIS A 265 12.78 8.85 -7.32
CA HIS A 265 13.83 8.50 -8.27
C HIS A 265 14.75 9.70 -8.63
N ARG A 266 14.17 10.89 -8.81
CA ARG A 266 14.96 12.13 -9.01
C ARG A 266 15.83 12.43 -7.79
N LEU A 267 15.30 12.21 -6.59
CA LEU A 267 16.05 12.38 -5.34
C LEU A 267 17.19 11.36 -5.23
N HIS A 268 16.92 10.09 -5.58
CA HIS A 268 17.93 9.04 -5.63
C HIS A 268 19.09 9.42 -6.56
N HIS A 269 18.83 9.88 -7.79
CA HIS A 269 19.94 10.30 -8.67
C HIS A 269 20.71 11.52 -8.16
N LYS A 270 20.03 12.46 -7.49
CA LYS A 270 20.69 13.66 -6.95
C LYS A 270 21.62 13.34 -5.77
N PHE A 271 21.23 12.37 -4.96
CA PHE A 271 21.88 12.06 -3.68
C PHE A 271 22.29 10.59 -3.53
N SER A 272 22.50 9.88 -4.65
CA SER A 272 22.73 8.43 -4.70
C SER A 272 23.77 7.99 -3.69
N ASP A 273 23.46 6.94 -2.94
CA ASP A 273 24.37 6.34 -1.96
C ASP A 273 24.80 7.28 -0.82
N THR A 274 24.00 8.32 -0.54
CA THR A 274 24.14 9.20 0.63
C THR A 274 22.93 9.08 1.57
N PRO A 275 22.98 9.63 2.80
CA PRO A 275 21.82 9.61 3.71
C PRO A 275 20.52 10.24 3.16
N LEU A 276 20.61 11.06 2.11
CA LEU A 276 19.47 11.69 1.45
C LEU A 276 18.89 10.86 0.28
N ASP A 277 19.46 9.70 -0.02
CA ASP A 277 18.92 8.73 -0.96
C ASP A 277 17.78 7.90 -0.32
N PRO A 278 16.57 7.87 -0.92
CA PRO A 278 15.44 7.07 -0.42
C PRO A 278 15.76 5.59 -0.17
N HIS A 279 16.67 5.00 -0.94
CA HIS A 279 17.05 3.59 -0.84
C HIS A 279 18.58 3.43 -0.79
N ASN A 280 19.22 4.31 -0.01
CA ASN A 280 20.66 4.35 0.21
C ASN A 280 21.30 2.96 0.38
N SER A 281 22.11 2.54 -0.59
CA SER A 281 22.81 1.26 -0.59
C SER A 281 23.82 1.12 0.56
N GLN A 282 24.35 2.22 1.09
CA GLN A 282 25.31 2.21 2.21
C GLN A 282 24.69 1.70 3.53
N GLN A 283 23.35 1.67 3.63
CA GLN A 283 22.66 1.05 4.76
C GLN A 283 22.55 -0.49 4.64
N GLY A 284 23.12 -1.06 3.58
CA GLY A 284 23.20 -2.50 3.36
C GLY A 284 22.16 -3.02 2.38
N LEU A 285 22.44 -4.22 1.85
CA LEU A 285 21.68 -4.86 0.78
C LEU A 285 20.18 -4.98 1.09
N PHE A 286 19.82 -5.35 2.32
CA PHE A 286 18.42 -5.49 2.72
C PHE A 286 17.68 -4.16 2.73
N PHE A 287 18.34 -3.09 3.20
CA PHE A 287 17.73 -1.76 3.26
C PHE A 287 17.43 -1.25 1.85
N SER A 288 18.39 -1.29 0.93
CA SER A 288 18.19 -0.81 -0.44
C SER A 288 17.26 -1.71 -1.26
N HIS A 289 17.16 -3.00 -0.93
CA HIS A 289 16.22 -3.90 -1.59
C HIS A 289 14.78 -3.58 -1.19
N CYS A 290 14.43 -3.70 0.10
CA CYS A 290 13.06 -3.49 0.55
C CYS A 290 12.93 -2.81 1.92
N GLY A 291 13.98 -2.80 2.75
CA GLY A 291 13.92 -2.23 4.10
C GLY A 291 13.55 -0.74 4.14
N TRP A 292 13.90 0.02 3.09
CA TRP A 292 13.52 1.43 2.96
C TRP A 292 12.00 1.66 2.89
N LEU A 293 11.23 0.69 2.38
CA LEU A 293 9.77 0.75 2.34
C LEU A 293 9.14 0.50 3.71
N LEU A 294 9.87 -0.22 4.59
CA LEU A 294 9.39 -0.63 5.90
C LEU A 294 9.60 0.44 6.97
N LYS A 295 10.29 1.53 6.65
CA LYS A 295 10.59 2.63 7.58
C LYS A 295 10.01 3.96 7.12
N ASN A 296 9.82 4.88 8.07
CA ASN A 296 9.55 6.27 7.70
C ASN A 296 10.80 6.91 7.10
N LYS A 297 10.57 7.85 6.18
CA LYS A 297 11.64 8.67 5.62
C LYS A 297 12.06 9.67 6.68
N SER A 298 13.37 9.98 6.75
CA SER A 298 13.86 11.05 7.62
C SER A 298 13.24 12.39 7.21
N LYS A 299 13.13 13.32 8.16
CA LYS A 299 12.59 14.67 7.90
C LYS A 299 13.41 15.39 6.83
N GLU A 300 14.73 15.31 6.92
CA GLU A 300 15.67 15.90 5.95
C GLU A 300 15.42 15.38 4.53
N LEU A 301 15.24 14.07 4.36
CA LEU A 301 14.97 13.47 3.05
C LEU A 301 13.62 13.94 2.49
N VAL A 302 12.60 14.05 3.34
CA VAL A 302 11.29 14.58 2.95
C VAL A 302 11.40 16.04 2.50
N GLU A 303 12.12 16.87 3.24
CA GLU A 303 12.35 18.28 2.93
C GLU A 303 13.11 18.46 1.61
N GLU A 304 14.17 17.70 1.37
CA GLU A 304 14.90 17.72 0.09
C GLU A 304 14.01 17.27 -1.08
N GLY A 305 13.17 16.25 -0.87
CA GLY A 305 12.20 15.81 -1.86
C GLY A 305 11.15 16.89 -2.22
N MET A 306 10.85 17.82 -1.31
CA MET A 306 9.95 18.95 -1.57
C MET A 306 10.61 20.08 -2.38
N LYS A 307 11.95 20.15 -2.40
CA LYS A 307 12.70 21.18 -3.15
C LYS A 307 12.83 20.86 -4.63
N LEU A 308 12.63 19.60 -5.03
CA LEU A 308 12.74 19.17 -6.43
C LEU A 308 11.70 19.86 -7.33
N ASP A 309 12.12 20.30 -8.50
CA ASP A 309 11.18 20.72 -9.55
C ASP A 309 10.37 19.52 -10.09
N LEU A 310 9.06 19.55 -9.83
CA LEU A 310 8.06 18.59 -10.35
C LEU A 310 6.99 19.27 -11.21
N SER A 311 7.24 20.51 -11.67
CA SER A 311 6.28 21.29 -12.47
C SER A 311 5.87 20.57 -13.75
N ASP A 312 6.78 19.81 -14.36
CA ASP A 312 6.52 18.99 -15.54
C ASP A 312 5.51 17.86 -15.28
N LEU A 313 5.63 17.17 -14.14
CA LEU A 313 4.69 16.12 -13.74
C LEU A 313 3.32 16.72 -13.40
N LYS A 314 3.30 17.95 -12.89
CA LYS A 314 2.07 18.66 -12.51
C LYS A 314 1.30 19.12 -13.74
N ALA A 315 2.02 19.49 -14.80
CA ALA A 315 1.45 19.86 -16.09
C ALA A 315 0.96 18.65 -16.89
N ASP A 316 1.45 17.44 -16.59
CA ASP A 316 1.02 16.20 -17.25
C ASP A 316 -0.34 15.70 -16.68
N SER A 317 -1.42 15.88 -17.45
CA SER A 317 -2.76 15.46 -17.05
C SER A 317 -2.93 13.95 -16.85
N VAL A 318 -2.15 13.11 -17.54
CA VAL A 318 -2.17 11.64 -17.40
C VAL A 318 -1.56 11.25 -16.05
N VAL A 319 -0.43 11.86 -15.69
CA VAL A 319 0.22 11.67 -14.38
C VAL A 319 -0.72 12.12 -13.26
N MET A 320 -1.33 13.30 -13.39
CA MET A 320 -2.20 13.84 -12.36
C MET A 320 -3.52 13.06 -12.23
N PHE A 321 -4.05 12.51 -13.33
CA PHE A 321 -5.17 11.58 -13.31
C PHE A 321 -4.81 10.31 -12.52
N GLN A 322 -3.70 9.66 -12.86
CA GLN A 322 -3.24 8.46 -12.15
C GLN A 322 -3.02 8.75 -10.67
N LYS A 323 -2.35 9.86 -10.32
CA LYS A 323 -2.12 10.27 -8.93
C LYS A 323 -3.43 10.40 -8.15
N ARG A 324 -4.47 10.97 -8.75
CA ARG A 324 -5.79 11.16 -8.10
C ARG A 324 -6.52 9.82 -7.87
N HIS A 325 -6.35 8.86 -8.77
CA HIS A 325 -7.07 7.58 -8.74
C HIS A 325 -6.17 6.38 -8.39
N TYR A 326 -4.97 6.64 -7.88
CA TYR A 326 -3.87 5.68 -7.88
C TYR A 326 -4.24 4.35 -7.24
N TYR A 327 -4.74 4.33 -5.99
CA TYR A 327 -5.04 3.07 -5.30
C TYR A 327 -6.13 2.25 -6.00
N LYS A 328 -7.16 2.91 -6.53
CA LYS A 328 -8.23 2.22 -7.29
C LYS A 328 -7.67 1.61 -8.56
N MET A 329 -6.85 2.37 -9.29
CA MET A 329 -6.21 1.88 -10.52
C MET A 329 -5.20 0.78 -10.24
N ALA A 330 -4.35 0.95 -9.23
CA ALA A 330 -3.33 -0.03 -8.89
C ALA A 330 -3.96 -1.35 -8.45
N PHE A 331 -4.98 -1.32 -7.60
CA PHE A 331 -5.67 -2.55 -7.19
C PHE A 331 -6.36 -3.26 -8.37
N LEU A 332 -7.06 -2.50 -9.22
CA LEU A 332 -7.71 -3.02 -10.42
C LEU A 332 -6.69 -3.66 -11.37
N TRP A 333 -5.63 -2.95 -11.71
CA TRP A 333 -4.67 -3.37 -12.74
C TRP A 333 -3.64 -4.39 -12.23
N ALA A 334 -3.27 -4.37 -10.95
CA ALA A 334 -2.29 -5.30 -10.41
C ALA A 334 -2.87 -6.68 -10.07
N PHE A 335 -4.17 -6.74 -9.72
CA PHE A 335 -4.80 -7.95 -9.18
C PHE A 335 -6.04 -8.39 -9.96
N ILE A 336 -7.02 -7.50 -10.14
CA ILE A 336 -8.32 -7.88 -10.72
C ILE A 336 -8.17 -8.21 -12.21
N ILE A 337 -7.59 -7.31 -13.00
CA ILE A 337 -7.43 -7.53 -14.45
C ILE A 337 -6.57 -8.78 -14.75
N PRO A 338 -5.41 -9.01 -14.09
CA PRO A 338 -4.67 -10.25 -14.26
C PRO A 338 -5.49 -11.49 -13.88
N ALA A 339 -6.27 -11.44 -12.80
CA ALA A 339 -7.14 -12.56 -12.38
C ALA A 339 -8.19 -12.94 -13.43
N LEU A 340 -8.72 -11.96 -14.18
CA LEU A 340 -9.67 -12.21 -15.28
C LEU A 340 -9.03 -13.01 -16.43
N THR A 341 -7.70 -13.00 -16.55
CA THR A 341 -7.00 -13.87 -17.52
C THR A 341 -7.30 -15.34 -17.25
N GLY A 342 -7.49 -15.72 -15.98
CA GLY A 342 -7.88 -17.09 -15.59
C GLY A 342 -9.25 -17.52 -16.11
N LEU A 343 -10.18 -16.57 -16.29
CA LEU A 343 -11.49 -16.86 -16.89
C LEU A 343 -11.36 -17.26 -18.37
N ILE A 344 -10.41 -16.66 -19.08
CA ILE A 344 -10.13 -16.95 -20.49
C ILE A 344 -9.37 -18.27 -20.64
N ILE A 345 -8.41 -18.55 -19.75
CA ILE A 345 -7.54 -19.73 -19.87
C ILE A 345 -8.25 -21.02 -19.44
N SER A 346 -8.92 -21.01 -18.28
CA SER A 346 -9.40 -22.25 -17.67
C SER A 346 -10.56 -22.10 -16.67
N ASP A 347 -11.23 -20.94 -16.64
CA ASP A 347 -12.22 -20.58 -15.61
C ASP A 347 -11.71 -20.62 -14.15
N LYS A 348 -10.38 -20.53 -13.94
CA LYS A 348 -9.73 -20.59 -12.62
C LYS A 348 -9.30 -19.19 -12.16
N TRP A 349 -10.24 -18.25 -12.04
CA TRP A 349 -9.94 -16.86 -11.69
C TRP A 349 -9.21 -16.70 -10.35
N PHE A 350 -9.52 -17.53 -9.34
CA PHE A 350 -8.89 -17.45 -8.03
C PHE A 350 -7.41 -17.87 -8.06
N PHE A 351 -7.10 -18.97 -8.76
CA PHE A 351 -5.71 -19.35 -9.01
C PHE A 351 -4.97 -18.25 -9.79
N SER A 352 -5.62 -17.67 -10.80
CA SER A 352 -5.07 -16.56 -11.59
C SER A 352 -4.82 -15.31 -10.74
N LEU A 353 -5.67 -15.00 -9.77
CA LEU A 353 -5.43 -13.93 -8.79
C LEU A 353 -4.16 -14.19 -7.96
N LEU A 354 -3.99 -15.42 -7.47
CA LEU A 354 -2.80 -15.78 -6.69
C LEU A 354 -1.53 -15.76 -7.55
N PHE A 355 -1.57 -16.33 -8.76
CA PHE A 355 -0.39 -16.49 -9.60
C PHE A 355 -0.09 -15.25 -10.46
N LEU A 356 -1.05 -14.81 -11.30
CA LEU A 356 -0.90 -13.66 -12.20
C LEU A 356 -1.14 -12.32 -11.52
N GLY A 357 -1.86 -12.28 -10.39
CA GLY A 357 -1.98 -11.10 -9.54
C GLY A 357 -0.81 -10.99 -8.58
N PHE A 358 -0.85 -11.74 -7.48
CA PHE A 358 0.13 -11.66 -6.38
C PHE A 358 1.52 -12.21 -6.76
N GLY A 359 1.61 -13.39 -7.38
CA GLY A 359 2.89 -14.01 -7.79
C GLY A 359 3.68 -13.11 -8.74
N LYS A 360 3.02 -12.60 -9.78
CA LYS A 360 3.59 -11.61 -10.72
C LYS A 360 3.97 -10.31 -10.03
N TYR A 361 3.13 -9.83 -9.11
CA TYR A 361 3.39 -8.60 -8.37
C TYR A 361 4.68 -8.71 -7.55
N ILE A 362 4.83 -9.78 -6.76
CA ILE A 362 6.04 -9.97 -5.95
C ILE A 362 7.28 -10.23 -6.80
N PHE A 363 7.16 -10.95 -7.92
CA PHE A 363 8.27 -11.12 -8.85
C PHE A 363 8.73 -9.77 -9.42
N THR A 364 7.78 -8.94 -9.84
CA THR A 364 8.08 -7.62 -10.42
C THR A 364 8.64 -6.64 -9.40
N LEU A 365 8.15 -6.67 -8.15
CA LEU A 365 8.73 -5.91 -7.04
C LEU A 365 10.19 -6.28 -6.84
N ASN A 366 10.48 -7.56 -6.62
CA ASN A 366 11.84 -8.01 -6.33
C ASN A 366 12.78 -7.77 -7.52
N ALA A 367 12.31 -7.94 -8.76
CA ALA A 367 13.08 -7.58 -9.95
C ALA A 367 13.45 -6.09 -9.97
N THR A 368 12.49 -5.20 -9.64
CA THR A 368 12.75 -3.76 -9.58
C THR A 368 13.69 -3.41 -8.42
N TRP A 369 13.50 -4.03 -7.25
CA TRP A 369 14.33 -3.82 -6.07
C TRP A 369 15.76 -4.33 -6.24
N CYS A 370 16.01 -5.30 -7.12
CA CYS A 370 17.36 -5.68 -7.51
C CYS A 370 18.13 -4.54 -8.21
N VAL A 371 17.45 -3.59 -8.85
CA VAL A 371 18.11 -2.40 -9.40
C VAL A 371 18.68 -1.54 -8.28
N ASN A 372 17.92 -1.34 -7.20
CA ASN A 372 18.35 -0.54 -6.05
C ASN A 372 19.40 -1.29 -5.19
N SER A 373 19.34 -2.62 -5.15
CA SER A 373 20.24 -3.44 -4.33
C SER A 373 21.36 -4.09 -5.13
N ILE A 374 21.05 -5.12 -5.92
CA ILE A 374 22.06 -5.90 -6.65
C ILE A 374 22.89 -5.01 -7.57
N CYS A 375 22.29 -4.06 -8.29
CA CYS A 375 23.02 -3.12 -9.14
C CYS A 375 23.81 -2.04 -8.38
N HIS A 376 23.80 -1.98 -7.05
CA HIS A 376 24.73 -1.15 -6.27
C HIS A 376 25.86 -1.98 -5.62
N PHE A 377 25.68 -3.29 -5.49
CA PHE A 377 26.67 -4.18 -4.83
C PHE A 377 27.44 -5.07 -5.81
N TYR A 378 26.78 -5.58 -6.86
CA TYR A 378 27.33 -6.64 -7.72
C TYR A 378 27.23 -6.28 -9.20
N GLY A 379 28.40 -6.27 -9.87
CA GLY A 379 28.52 -5.96 -11.29
C GLY A 379 29.72 -5.08 -11.61
N SER A 380 29.77 -4.58 -12.84
CA SER A 380 30.90 -3.79 -13.34
C SER A 380 30.66 -2.28 -13.23
N ARG A 381 31.71 -1.49 -12.98
CA ARG A 381 31.67 -0.02 -12.97
C ARG A 381 32.49 0.59 -14.10
N LYS A 382 32.25 0.09 -15.32
CA LYS A 382 33.08 0.38 -16.50
C LYS A 382 33.05 1.85 -16.91
N TRP A 383 31.91 2.52 -16.76
CA TRP A 383 31.67 3.87 -17.29
C TRP A 383 32.07 4.96 -16.30
N ASN A 384 31.77 4.75 -15.02
CA ASN A 384 32.24 5.61 -13.95
C ASN A 384 32.60 4.76 -12.71
N PRO A 385 33.89 4.56 -12.41
CA PRO A 385 34.32 3.77 -11.26
C PRO A 385 34.22 4.51 -9.92
N ARG A 386 33.86 5.81 -9.92
CA ARG A 386 33.78 6.65 -8.72
C ARG A 386 32.40 6.64 -8.05
N ILE A 387 31.39 6.06 -8.69
CA ILE A 387 30.04 5.91 -8.16
C ILE A 387 29.77 4.44 -7.82
N GLU A 388 28.79 4.14 -6.97
CA GLU A 388 28.46 2.76 -6.60
C GLU A 388 27.61 1.96 -7.60
N PRO A 389 26.72 2.55 -8.43
CA PRO A 389 25.96 1.83 -9.45
C PRO A 389 26.82 0.96 -10.36
N ARG A 390 26.32 -0.24 -10.70
CA ARG A 390 27.00 -1.33 -11.40
C ARG A 390 26.12 -1.91 -12.50
N ASP A 391 26.75 -2.19 -13.64
CA ASP A 391 26.14 -2.95 -14.71
C ASP A 391 26.05 -4.43 -14.34
N ASN A 392 24.84 -4.98 -14.43
CA ASN A 392 24.52 -6.36 -14.11
C ASN A 392 23.55 -6.97 -15.15
N ILE A 393 24.06 -7.94 -15.94
CA ILE A 393 23.30 -8.56 -17.03
C ILE A 393 22.08 -9.36 -16.55
N PHE A 394 22.17 -10.02 -15.38
CA PHE A 394 21.05 -10.77 -14.82
C PHE A 394 19.90 -9.84 -14.44
N VAL A 395 20.22 -8.73 -13.76
CA VAL A 395 19.22 -7.70 -13.46
C VAL A 395 18.63 -7.13 -14.74
N SER A 396 19.45 -6.87 -15.77
CA SER A 396 18.97 -6.37 -17.05
C SER A 396 17.94 -7.29 -17.71
N LEU A 397 18.15 -8.61 -17.64
CA LEU A 397 17.24 -9.61 -18.20
C LEU A 397 15.86 -9.58 -17.50
N ILE A 398 15.84 -9.57 -16.17
CA ILE A 398 14.59 -9.60 -15.39
C ILE A 398 13.93 -8.22 -15.26
N THR A 399 14.59 -7.14 -15.66
CA THR A 399 14.07 -5.76 -15.60
C THR A 399 13.93 -5.11 -16.96
N LEU A 400 13.97 -5.88 -18.05
CA LEU A 400 13.76 -5.36 -19.41
C LEU A 400 14.76 -4.24 -19.80
N GLY A 401 15.99 -4.27 -19.28
CA GLY A 401 17.07 -3.35 -19.65
C GLY A 401 17.62 -2.44 -18.55
N GLU A 402 17.10 -2.49 -17.32
CA GLU A 402 17.51 -1.54 -16.25
C GLU A 402 18.75 -1.96 -15.46
N GLY A 403 19.33 -3.12 -15.81
CA GLY A 403 20.54 -3.62 -15.17
C GLY A 403 21.82 -2.92 -15.60
N TRP A 404 21.81 -2.11 -16.66
CA TRP A 404 22.96 -1.30 -17.11
C TRP A 404 23.12 -0.04 -16.26
N HIS A 405 23.18 -0.23 -14.94
CA HIS A 405 22.96 0.81 -13.95
C HIS A 405 24.14 1.78 -13.81
N ASN A 406 25.38 1.34 -14.06
CA ASN A 406 26.54 2.24 -14.06
C ASN A 406 26.47 3.20 -15.25
N TRP A 407 26.06 2.71 -16.43
CA TRP A 407 25.80 3.57 -17.58
C TRP A 407 24.68 4.55 -17.26
N HIS A 408 23.57 4.03 -16.74
CA HIS A 408 22.40 4.83 -16.45
C HIS A 408 22.69 6.00 -15.50
N HIS A 409 23.42 5.77 -14.41
CA HIS A 409 23.78 6.85 -13.48
C HIS A 409 24.78 7.85 -14.05
N GLU A 410 25.64 7.43 -14.98
CA GLU A 410 26.55 8.35 -15.68
C GLU A 410 25.83 9.19 -16.75
N TYR A 411 24.88 8.59 -17.47
CA TYR A 411 24.13 9.19 -18.58
C TYR A 411 22.61 9.07 -18.39
N PRO A 412 22.04 9.72 -17.38
CA PRO A 412 20.68 9.40 -16.94
C PRO A 412 19.58 10.00 -17.84
N ARG A 413 19.94 10.85 -18.80
CA ARG A 413 19.04 11.34 -19.87
C ARG A 413 19.10 10.51 -21.15
N ASP A 414 19.93 9.48 -21.21
CA ASP A 414 19.92 8.53 -22.32
C ASP A 414 18.65 7.66 -22.22
N TRP A 415 17.76 7.78 -23.20
CA TRP A 415 16.50 7.03 -23.22
C TRP A 415 16.72 5.52 -23.37
N ARG A 416 17.90 5.10 -23.81
CA ARG A 416 18.29 3.69 -23.88
C ARG A 416 18.58 3.15 -22.48
N ALA A 417 19.01 3.98 -21.53
CA ALA A 417 19.52 3.56 -20.21
C ALA A 417 20.68 2.55 -20.28
N SER A 418 21.29 2.38 -21.45
CA SER A 418 22.44 1.52 -21.69
C SER A 418 23.24 2.07 -22.86
N LYS A 419 24.47 1.59 -23.02
CA LYS A 419 25.17 1.78 -24.29
C LYS A 419 24.45 1.01 -25.40
N ASN A 420 24.45 1.55 -26.62
CA ASN A 420 23.81 0.91 -27.77
C ASN A 420 24.69 -0.19 -28.37
N GLU A 421 24.88 -1.29 -27.64
CA GLU A 421 25.60 -2.47 -28.11
C GLU A 421 24.64 -3.65 -28.27
N TRP A 422 24.83 -4.47 -29.31
CA TRP A 422 23.89 -5.53 -29.71
C TRP A 422 23.68 -6.62 -28.64
N TRP A 423 24.66 -6.83 -27.77
CA TRP A 423 24.59 -7.82 -26.68
C TRP A 423 23.97 -7.26 -25.39
N MET A 424 23.76 -5.94 -25.30
CA MET A 424 23.11 -5.31 -24.15
C MET A 424 21.60 -5.48 -24.25
N ILE A 425 21.10 -6.58 -23.69
CA ILE A 425 19.67 -6.91 -23.65
C ILE A 425 18.89 -5.77 -23.02
N ASN A 426 18.02 -5.14 -23.82
CA ASN A 426 17.24 -3.98 -23.43
C ASN A 426 15.88 -3.92 -24.15
N PRO A 427 14.92 -4.81 -23.81
CA PRO A 427 13.60 -4.83 -24.42
C PRO A 427 12.85 -3.49 -24.36
N THR A 428 13.05 -2.70 -23.30
CA THR A 428 12.45 -1.36 -23.18
C THR A 428 12.95 -0.42 -24.27
N CYS A 429 14.24 -0.48 -24.61
CA CYS A 429 14.80 0.28 -25.72
C CYS A 429 14.12 -0.10 -27.05
N SER A 430 13.98 -1.39 -27.34
CA SER A 430 13.29 -1.87 -28.55
C SER A 430 11.84 -1.40 -28.63
N PHE A 431 11.09 -1.41 -27.51
CA PHE A 431 9.74 -0.88 -27.46
C PHE A 431 9.68 0.62 -27.82
N ILE A 432 10.60 1.42 -27.26
CA ILE A 432 10.68 2.86 -27.52
C ILE A 432 11.02 3.12 -29.00
N GLN A 433 11.99 2.38 -29.57
CA GLN A 433 12.36 2.48 -30.99
C GLN A 433 11.20 2.13 -31.92
N MET A 434 10.46 1.07 -31.62
CA MET A 434 9.29 0.68 -32.40
C MET A 434 8.23 1.79 -32.37
N CYS A 435 7.98 2.40 -31.21
CA CYS A 435 7.07 3.53 -31.09
C CYS A 435 7.56 4.77 -31.83
N GLU A 436 8.87 5.02 -31.87
CA GLU A 436 9.46 6.12 -32.64
C GLU A 436 9.34 5.88 -34.15
N TYR A 437 9.57 4.65 -34.61
CA TYR A 437 9.43 4.27 -36.02
C TYR A 437 8.04 4.57 -36.58
N ILE A 438 6.99 4.33 -35.78
CA ILE A 438 5.60 4.64 -36.14
C ILE A 438 5.16 6.07 -35.76
N GLY A 439 6.08 6.92 -35.32
CA GLY A 439 5.83 8.34 -35.04
C GLY A 439 5.09 8.65 -33.73
N LEU A 440 4.93 7.68 -32.83
CA LEU A 440 4.25 7.86 -31.54
C LEU A 440 5.18 8.35 -30.42
N VAL A 441 6.50 8.24 -30.63
CA VAL A 441 7.54 8.69 -29.71
C VAL A 441 8.57 9.53 -30.47
N ASN A 442 9.18 10.49 -29.80
CA ASN A 442 10.30 11.27 -30.30
C ASN A 442 11.46 11.23 -29.30
N THR A 443 12.59 10.65 -29.73
CA THR A 443 13.81 10.52 -28.91
C THR A 443 14.82 11.64 -29.18
N LYS A 444 14.58 12.54 -30.14
CA LYS A 444 15.51 13.63 -30.51
C LYS A 444 15.74 14.66 -29.39
N ARG A 445 14.90 14.68 -28.36
CA ARG A 445 15.13 15.50 -27.15
C ARG A 445 16.20 14.92 -26.24
N ALA A 446 16.53 13.63 -26.41
CA ALA A 446 17.53 12.96 -25.60
C ALA A 446 18.91 13.57 -25.87
N LYS A 447 19.55 13.98 -24.78
CA LYS A 447 20.97 14.30 -24.79
C LYS A 447 21.73 13.00 -24.59
N LEU A 448 21.92 12.27 -25.69
CA LEU A 448 22.63 11.00 -25.69
C LEU A 448 24.05 11.21 -25.17
N GLU A 449 24.46 10.38 -24.22
CA GLU A 449 25.84 10.36 -23.69
C GLU A 449 26.31 11.72 -23.12
N GLU A 450 25.37 12.60 -22.76
CA GLU A 450 25.69 13.86 -22.10
C GLU A 450 25.72 13.66 -20.58
N LYS A 451 26.88 13.97 -19.97
CA LYS A 451 27.00 14.02 -18.51
C LYS A 451 26.22 15.21 -18.00
N VAL A 452 24.99 14.96 -17.56
CA VAL A 452 24.17 15.99 -16.93
C VAL A 452 24.28 15.83 -15.42
N LYS A 453 24.87 16.83 -14.75
CA LYS A 453 24.62 17.00 -13.32
C LYS A 453 23.17 17.42 -13.14
N TYR A 454 22.43 16.70 -12.30
CA TYR A 454 21.06 17.07 -12.00
C TYR A 454 21.01 18.35 -11.18
N ASP A 455 20.76 19.48 -11.84
CA ASP A 455 20.32 20.73 -11.21
C ASP A 455 18.81 20.65 -10.90
N TYR A 456 18.37 19.63 -10.16
CA TYR A 456 16.97 19.50 -9.73
C TYR A 456 16.63 20.41 -8.55
#